data_AF-A0A5C8ICI8-F1
#
_entry.id   AF-A0A5C8ICI8-F1
#
_cell.length_a   1.000
_cell.length_b   1.000
_cell.length_c   1.000
_cell.angle_alpha   90.00
_cell.angle_beta   90.00
_cell.angle_gamma   90.00
#
_symmetry.space_group_name_H-M   'P 1'
#
loop_
_entity.id
_entity.type
_entity.pdbx_description
1 polymer ?
#
loop_
_entity_poly.entity_id
_entity_poly.type
_entity_poly.pdbx_seq_one_letter_code
_entity_poly.pdbx_strand_id
1 'polypeptide(L)'
;MGGSGGLPGNPHAHPAHARQCRVADSPIRDDNDGSRDHGGGPMTHVMPREMRRGLVARSVRPRRAASAVRAPRRADADHTPRQGTGGWASVVSILRSAVLWIAAAIGAACLVLFLAATLFGIRPQIVISGSMEPQIPTGALVLTTDVAAGELQVGDVVTVPQPGGGGLVTHRIVDMEPVDGAMRLTLRGDANASADPDPYDVAHAGRVIGVVPGLGLLAMMLRTPFGIAGIVIFGVAVLLAFSVDIRRRGRRRR
;
A
#
# COMPACT_ATOMS: atom_id res chain seq x y z
N MET A 1 -35.62 -49.60 -51.62
CA MET A 1 -36.67 -48.58 -51.40
C MET A 1 -36.17 -47.63 -50.34
N GLY A 2 -35.99 -46.34 -50.70
CA GLY A 2 -35.69 -45.18 -49.83
C GLY A 2 -34.30 -45.18 -49.18
N GLY A 3 -33.48 -44.15 -49.17
CA GLY A 3 -33.58 -42.73 -49.52
C GLY A 3 -32.46 -42.04 -48.72
N SER A 4 -31.39 -41.58 -49.39
CA SER A 4 -31.05 -40.16 -49.58
C SER A 4 -30.67 -39.37 -48.32
N GLY A 5 -29.43 -38.86 -48.29
CA GLY A 5 -29.16 -37.46 -47.90
C GLY A 5 -28.04 -37.20 -46.89
N GLY A 6 -26.99 -36.50 -47.35
CA GLY A 6 -26.38 -35.39 -46.57
C GLY A 6 -25.03 -35.60 -45.89
N LEU A 7 -23.94 -35.32 -46.61
CA LEU A 7 -22.72 -34.66 -46.06
C LEU A 7 -22.85 -33.13 -46.35
N PRO A 8 -21.91 -32.26 -45.94
CA PRO A 8 -21.12 -32.09 -44.69
C PRO A 8 -21.24 -30.63 -44.17
N GLY A 9 -20.52 -30.21 -43.11
CA GLY A 9 -20.36 -28.77 -42.86
C GLY A 9 -19.85 -28.34 -41.48
N ASN A 10 -18.54 -28.15 -41.40
CA ASN A 10 -17.83 -27.42 -40.35
C ASN A 10 -18.18 -25.92 -40.38
N PRO A 11 -18.21 -25.21 -39.24
CA PRO A 11 -17.83 -23.81 -39.23
C PRO A 11 -16.71 -23.52 -38.22
N HIS A 12 -15.48 -23.44 -38.74
CA HIS A 12 -14.49 -22.50 -38.22
C HIS A 12 -14.89 -21.08 -38.65
N ALA A 13 -14.95 -20.13 -37.71
CA ALA A 13 -14.89 -18.71 -38.03
C ALA A 13 -14.23 -17.93 -36.87
N HIS A 14 -12.93 -17.70 -37.01
CA HIS A 14 -12.25 -16.52 -36.48
C HIS A 14 -12.86 -15.24 -37.08
N PRO A 15 -12.62 -14.09 -36.45
CA PRO A 15 -12.16 -12.96 -37.25
C PRO A 15 -10.84 -12.39 -36.73
N ALA A 16 -9.92 -12.21 -37.69
CA ALA A 16 -8.67 -11.49 -37.56
C ALA A 16 -8.86 -9.99 -37.89
N HIS A 17 -7.94 -9.21 -37.33
CA HIS A 17 -7.49 -7.86 -37.67
C HIS A 17 -7.83 -7.32 -39.09
N ALA A 18 -8.11 -6.02 -39.18
CA ALA A 18 -7.15 -5.00 -39.69
C ALA A 18 -7.83 -3.72 -40.22
N ARG A 19 -7.32 -2.57 -39.73
CA ARG A 19 -6.98 -1.32 -40.49
C ARG A 19 -8.16 -0.53 -41.14
N GLN A 20 -8.13 0.79 -41.36
CA GLN A 20 -7.09 1.81 -41.43
C GLN A 20 -7.73 3.22 -41.49
N CYS A 21 -7.05 4.24 -40.94
CA CYS A 21 -6.83 5.62 -41.48
C CYS A 21 -8.04 6.55 -41.79
N ARG A 22 -7.99 7.89 -41.69
CA ARG A 22 -6.91 8.91 -41.65
C ARG A 22 -7.55 10.30 -41.40
N VAL A 23 -6.81 11.22 -40.73
CA VAL A 23 -6.48 12.64 -41.11
C VAL A 23 -7.67 13.60 -41.39
N ALA A 24 -7.73 14.87 -40.99
CA ALA A 24 -6.84 15.99 -40.64
C ALA A 24 -7.71 16.97 -39.79
N ASP A 25 -7.33 18.11 -39.24
CA ASP A 25 -6.20 19.02 -39.37
C ASP A 25 -6.26 19.95 -38.14
N SER A 26 -5.10 20.46 -37.72
CA SER A 26 -4.93 21.58 -36.79
C SER A 26 -5.08 22.91 -37.60
N PRO A 27 -4.72 24.16 -37.17
CA PRO A 27 -4.09 24.56 -35.91
C PRO A 27 -4.39 26.04 -35.44
N ILE A 28 -3.61 26.51 -34.45
CA ILE A 28 -3.13 27.90 -34.15
C ILE A 28 -4.09 29.06 -33.84
N ARG A 29 -3.89 29.65 -32.65
CA ARG A 29 -3.63 31.09 -32.34
C ARG A 29 -3.29 31.17 -30.84
N ASP A 30 -2.03 31.30 -30.42
CA ASP A 30 -1.12 32.45 -30.50
C ASP A 30 -1.83 33.80 -30.35
N ASP A 31 -1.64 34.44 -29.19
CA ASP A 31 -0.90 35.71 -29.13
C ASP A 31 -0.55 36.08 -27.68
N ASN A 32 0.75 36.01 -27.40
CA ASN A 32 1.44 36.67 -26.31
C ASN A 32 2.15 37.88 -26.96
N ASP A 33 1.84 39.10 -26.51
CA ASP A 33 2.62 40.30 -26.82
C ASP A 33 2.64 41.14 -25.53
N GLY A 34 3.76 41.31 -24.86
CA GLY A 34 4.82 42.24 -25.28
C GLY A 34 4.54 43.59 -24.60
N SER A 35 5.10 43.85 -23.42
CA SER A 35 6.42 44.49 -23.21
C SER A 35 6.47 46.00 -23.51
N ARG A 36 7.22 46.73 -22.66
CA ARG A 36 7.82 48.08 -22.87
C ARG A 36 6.89 49.29 -22.61
N ASP A 37 7.34 50.47 -22.15
CA ASP A 37 8.63 50.98 -21.71
C ASP A 37 8.43 52.30 -20.92
N HIS A 38 9.53 52.79 -20.38
CA HIS A 38 9.87 54.11 -19.84
C HIS A 38 9.17 55.39 -20.36
N GLY A 39 8.95 56.32 -19.41
CA GLY A 39 9.64 57.62 -19.39
C GLY A 39 9.07 58.81 -20.18
N GLY A 40 8.96 59.96 -19.51
CA GLY A 40 9.04 61.31 -20.14
C GLY A 40 7.81 62.22 -19.93
N GLY A 41 8.00 63.38 -19.27
CA GLY A 41 7.05 64.51 -19.24
C GLY A 41 7.06 65.34 -20.54
N PRO A 42 6.83 66.68 -20.55
CA PRO A 42 6.37 67.62 -19.51
C PRO A 42 5.24 68.59 -20.02
N MET A 43 5.12 69.78 -19.38
CA MET A 43 4.39 71.01 -19.76
C MET A 43 2.94 71.13 -19.27
N THR A 44 2.41 72.23 -18.69
CA THR A 44 2.86 73.62 -18.50
C THR A 44 1.81 74.36 -17.63
N HIS A 45 2.13 75.59 -17.20
CA HIS A 45 1.20 76.68 -16.81
C HIS A 45 0.60 76.58 -15.38
N VAL A 46 0.69 77.55 -14.44
CA VAL A 46 1.09 78.97 -14.39
C VAL A 46 1.49 79.31 -12.94
N MET A 47 2.54 80.13 -12.77
CA MET A 47 2.96 80.90 -11.58
C MET A 47 2.32 82.30 -11.63
N PRO A 48 2.12 83.06 -10.53
CA PRO A 48 3.20 83.87 -9.89
C PRO A 48 3.15 83.86 -8.33
N ARG A 49 4.30 83.88 -7.62
CA ARG A 49 5.10 85.06 -7.17
C ARG A 49 4.28 86.02 -6.29
N GLU A 50 4.69 86.46 -5.11
CA GLU A 50 5.98 86.83 -4.51
C GLU A 50 5.70 86.96 -2.99
N MET A 51 6.62 86.94 -2.03
CA MET A 51 7.61 88.00 -1.84
C MET A 51 8.47 87.72 -0.58
N ARG A 52 9.80 87.75 -0.77
CA ARG A 52 10.85 88.30 0.11
C ARG A 52 11.06 87.76 1.54
N ARG A 53 12.27 87.80 2.11
CA ARG A 53 13.69 87.76 1.69
C ARG A 53 14.47 87.87 3.00
N GLY A 54 15.55 87.09 3.13
CA GLY A 54 16.68 87.41 4.00
C GLY A 54 16.49 87.14 5.49
N LEU A 55 17.51 86.95 6.31
CA LEU A 55 18.95 86.95 6.09
C LEU A 55 19.59 86.56 7.45
N VAL A 56 20.79 85.99 7.40
CA VAL A 56 21.84 85.99 8.45
C VAL A 56 21.78 84.96 9.58
N ALA A 57 22.98 84.44 9.80
CA ALA A 57 23.43 83.43 10.72
C ALA A 57 23.74 83.97 12.15
N ARG A 58 23.94 82.99 13.04
CA ARG A 58 24.96 82.94 14.11
C ARG A 58 24.66 83.69 15.43
N SER A 59 24.47 82.92 16.50
CA SER A 59 25.09 83.13 17.83
C SER A 59 24.68 81.99 18.79
N VAL A 60 25.65 81.21 19.29
CA VAL A 60 26.17 81.21 20.68
C VAL A 60 25.20 80.60 21.73
N ARG A 61 25.66 79.52 22.39
CA ARG A 61 25.01 78.76 23.48
C ARG A 61 24.90 79.59 24.79
N PRO A 62 24.11 79.18 25.81
CA PRO A 62 24.63 78.23 26.81
C PRO A 62 23.62 77.22 27.40
N ARG A 63 24.22 76.21 28.05
CA ARG A 63 23.64 75.15 28.88
C ARG A 63 22.63 75.66 29.93
N ARG A 64 21.53 74.93 30.13
CA ARG A 64 20.95 74.70 31.46
C ARG A 64 20.51 73.25 31.61
N ALA A 65 20.96 72.67 32.72
CA ALA A 65 20.61 71.35 33.19
C ALA A 65 19.11 71.27 33.52
N ALA A 66 18.46 70.19 33.10
CA ALA A 66 17.24 69.72 33.71
C ALA A 66 17.43 68.25 34.07
N SER A 67 17.64 68.10 35.37
CA SER A 67 17.68 66.90 36.16
C SER A 67 16.49 65.97 35.92
N ALA A 68 16.78 64.67 35.94
CA ALA A 68 15.97 63.62 36.55
C ALA A 68 14.50 63.49 36.13
N VAL A 69 14.21 62.51 35.26
CA VAL A 69 13.27 61.45 35.62
C VAL A 69 13.85 60.11 35.19
N ARG A 70 14.27 59.33 36.18
CA ARG A 70 14.65 57.93 36.06
C ARG A 70 13.38 57.14 35.79
N ALA A 71 13.14 56.78 34.53
CA ALA A 71 12.08 55.83 34.21
C ALA A 71 12.39 54.48 34.90
N PRO A 72 11.42 53.85 35.57
CA PRO A 72 11.67 52.59 36.25
C PRO A 72 12.01 51.51 35.21
N ARG A 73 13.15 50.83 35.41
CA ARG A 73 13.40 49.51 34.84
C ARG A 73 12.23 48.62 35.21
N ARG A 74 11.36 48.30 34.26
CA ARG A 74 10.52 47.10 34.34
C ARG A 74 11.42 45.91 34.06
N ALA A 75 12.19 45.53 35.08
CA ALA A 75 12.64 44.17 35.22
C ALA A 75 11.44 43.34 35.69
N ASP A 76 11.33 42.17 35.09
CA ASP A 76 10.65 40.99 35.64
C ASP A 76 9.12 41.03 35.71
N ALA A 77 8.51 40.52 34.65
CA ALA A 77 7.54 39.44 34.77
C ALA A 77 7.46 38.68 33.44
N ASP A 78 8.58 38.11 33.00
CA ASP A 78 8.53 36.99 32.06
C ASP A 78 8.05 35.78 32.86
N HIS A 79 6.74 35.77 33.18
CA HIS A 79 6.07 34.56 33.60
C HIS A 79 5.93 33.67 32.37
N THR A 80 7.04 33.11 31.89
CA THR A 80 6.96 31.86 31.14
C THR A 80 6.31 30.86 32.10
N PRO A 81 5.07 30.39 31.84
CA PRO A 81 4.51 29.35 32.67
C PRO A 81 5.46 28.17 32.50
N ARG A 82 6.13 27.79 33.58
CA ARG A 82 6.83 26.50 33.66
C ARG A 82 5.80 25.44 33.26
N GLN A 83 5.92 24.90 32.06
CA GLN A 83 5.08 23.83 31.56
C GLN A 83 5.42 22.56 32.37
N GLY A 84 4.84 22.46 33.57
CA GLY A 84 4.90 21.31 34.47
C GLY A 84 4.05 20.13 33.98
N THR A 85 4.02 19.88 32.67
CA THR A 85 3.39 18.70 32.04
C THR A 85 4.42 17.80 31.33
N GLY A 86 5.72 18.12 31.47
CA GLY A 86 6.81 17.62 30.64
C GLY A 86 7.17 16.15 30.75
N GLY A 87 6.75 15.44 31.81
CA GLY A 87 6.97 13.99 31.93
C GLY A 87 5.95 13.18 31.14
N TRP A 88 4.67 13.34 31.47
CA TRP A 88 3.58 12.53 30.91
C TRP A 88 3.40 12.75 29.39
N ALA A 89 3.50 14.01 28.93
CA ALA A 89 3.36 14.33 27.51
C ALA A 89 4.52 13.75 26.68
N SER A 90 5.71 13.68 27.26
CA SER A 90 6.89 13.06 26.63
C SER A 90 6.74 11.53 26.59
N VAL A 91 6.29 10.90 27.67
CA VAL A 91 6.02 9.46 27.74
C VAL A 91 4.96 9.04 26.71
N VAL A 92 3.85 9.77 26.59
CA VAL A 92 2.81 9.50 25.57
C VAL A 92 3.36 9.64 24.15
N SER A 93 4.23 10.62 23.91
CA SER A 93 4.82 10.83 22.59
C SER A 93 5.74 9.68 22.19
N ILE A 94 6.54 9.16 23.12
CA ILE A 94 7.45 8.03 22.91
C ILE A 94 6.65 6.76 22.64
N LEU A 95 5.65 6.47 23.48
CA LEU A 95 4.79 5.28 23.32
C LEU A 95 4.06 5.30 21.97
N ARG A 96 3.48 6.45 21.59
CA ARG A 96 2.81 6.60 20.29
C ARG A 96 3.79 6.39 19.12
N SER A 97 4.98 6.98 19.19
CA SER A 97 6.01 6.79 18.15
C SER A 97 6.45 5.33 18.05
N ALA A 98 6.62 4.63 19.18
CA ALA A 98 6.92 3.22 19.19
C ALA A 98 5.82 2.39 18.52
N VAL A 99 4.54 2.64 18.86
CA VAL A 99 3.39 1.96 18.22
C VAL A 99 3.38 2.20 16.71
N LEU A 100 3.61 3.44 16.25
CA LEU A 100 3.64 3.75 14.82
C LEU A 100 4.79 3.06 14.09
N TRP A 101 5.99 3.02 14.68
CA TRP A 101 7.13 2.31 14.10
C TRP A 101 6.93 0.79 14.07
N ILE A 102 6.35 0.21 15.12
CA ILE A 102 6.01 -1.21 15.17
C ILE A 102 4.96 -1.53 14.10
N ALA A 103 3.89 -0.73 14.01
CA ALA A 103 2.86 -0.90 12.99
C ALA A 103 3.42 -0.76 11.57
N ALA A 104 4.30 0.22 11.34
CA ALA A 104 4.98 0.40 10.05
C ALA A 104 5.91 -0.77 9.72
N ALA A 105 6.67 -1.28 10.69
CA ALA A 105 7.56 -2.42 10.51
C ALA A 105 6.77 -3.71 10.20
N ILE A 106 5.67 -3.96 10.92
CA ILE A 106 4.77 -5.09 10.65
C ILE A 106 4.15 -4.94 9.25
N GLY A 107 3.65 -3.76 8.91
CA GLY A 107 3.07 -3.49 7.58
C GLY A 107 4.08 -3.71 6.45
N ALA A 108 5.31 -3.22 6.62
CA ALA A 108 6.39 -3.43 5.66
C ALA A 108 6.77 -4.91 5.54
N ALA A 109 6.88 -5.64 6.65
CA ALA A 109 7.15 -7.08 6.65
C ALA A 109 6.04 -7.85 5.92
N CYS A 110 4.76 -7.56 6.21
CA CYS A 110 3.63 -8.17 5.51
C CYS A 110 3.67 -7.90 4.01
N LEU A 111 4.00 -6.67 3.59
CA LEU A 111 4.11 -6.32 2.17
C LEU A 111 5.26 -7.08 1.49
N VAL A 112 6.42 -7.17 2.12
CA VAL A 112 7.57 -7.92 1.59
C VAL A 112 7.23 -9.41 1.45
N LEU A 113 6.60 -10.00 2.47
CA LEU A 113 6.16 -11.40 2.43
C LEU A 113 5.11 -11.64 1.34
N PHE A 114 4.16 -10.72 1.17
CA PHE A 114 3.16 -10.80 0.10
C PHE A 114 3.82 -10.74 -1.28
N LEU A 115 4.71 -9.77 -1.50
CA LEU A 115 5.47 -9.64 -2.75
C LEU A 115 6.28 -10.90 -3.03
N ALA A 116 7.02 -11.41 -2.04
CA ALA A 116 7.77 -12.65 -2.17
C ALA A 116 6.85 -13.81 -2.55
N ALA A 117 5.72 -14.00 -1.85
CA ALA A 117 4.77 -15.06 -2.17
C ALA A 117 4.24 -14.94 -3.60
N THR A 118 3.91 -13.73 -4.07
CA THR A 118 3.45 -13.53 -5.45
C THR A 118 4.53 -13.77 -6.49
N LEU A 119 5.77 -13.35 -6.24
CA LEU A 119 6.89 -13.52 -7.17
C LEU A 119 7.33 -14.98 -7.28
N PHE A 120 7.29 -15.72 -6.17
CA PHE A 120 7.64 -17.15 -6.13
C PHE A 120 6.44 -18.07 -6.39
N GLY A 121 5.25 -17.53 -6.70
CA GLY A 121 4.05 -18.34 -6.98
C GLY A 121 3.51 -19.12 -5.78
N ILE A 122 3.83 -18.71 -4.55
CA ILE A 122 3.41 -19.37 -3.31
C ILE A 122 1.95 -19.05 -3.04
N ARG A 123 1.14 -20.10 -2.91
CA ARG A 123 -0.30 -20.02 -2.62
C ARG A 123 -0.59 -20.51 -1.21
N PRO A 124 -1.04 -19.63 -0.30
CA PRO A 124 -1.48 -20.02 1.03
C PRO A 124 -2.89 -20.64 0.97
N GLN A 125 -3.05 -21.81 1.57
CA GLN A 125 -4.29 -22.56 1.64
C GLN A 125 -4.58 -22.97 3.09
N ILE A 126 -5.86 -23.08 3.44
CA ILE A 126 -6.28 -23.42 4.80
C ILE A 126 -6.77 -24.86 4.80
N VAL A 127 -6.24 -25.66 5.72
CA VAL A 127 -6.61 -27.07 5.86
C VAL A 127 -7.91 -27.19 6.64
N ILE A 128 -8.90 -27.83 6.03
CA ILE A 128 -10.26 -27.96 6.58
C ILE A 128 -10.49 -29.36 7.17
N SER A 129 -9.84 -30.39 6.62
CA SER A 129 -9.95 -31.78 7.08
C SER A 129 -8.74 -32.23 7.91
N GLY A 130 -8.94 -33.21 8.78
CA GLY A 130 -7.88 -33.84 9.58
C GLY A 130 -7.17 -35.02 8.90
N SER A 131 -7.27 -35.18 7.57
CA SER A 131 -6.70 -36.35 6.87
C SER A 131 -5.17 -36.40 6.86
N MET A 132 -4.52 -35.26 7.15
CA MET A 132 -3.08 -35.12 7.22
C MET A 132 -2.55 -35.03 8.66
N GLU A 133 -3.38 -35.34 9.66
CA GLU A 133 -2.96 -35.37 11.06
C GLU A 133 -2.02 -36.55 11.35
N PRO A 134 -1.04 -36.42 12.27
CA PRO A 134 -0.76 -35.23 13.10
C PRO A 134 0.18 -34.21 12.43
N GLN A 135 0.76 -34.50 11.26
CA GLN A 135 1.78 -33.64 10.64
C GLN A 135 1.23 -32.27 10.21
N ILE A 136 0.00 -32.26 9.70
CA ILE A 136 -0.69 -31.04 9.29
C ILE A 136 -2.03 -30.99 10.04
N PRO A 137 -2.10 -30.23 11.16
CA PRO A 137 -3.32 -30.16 11.95
C PRO A 137 -4.42 -29.37 11.23
N THR A 138 -5.67 -29.72 11.52
CA THR A 138 -6.83 -28.98 11.02
C THR A 138 -6.74 -27.49 11.40
N GLY A 139 -7.03 -26.60 10.46
CA GLY A 139 -6.92 -25.15 10.65
C GLY A 139 -5.49 -24.59 10.52
N ALA A 140 -4.52 -25.40 10.08
CA ALA A 140 -3.20 -24.91 9.67
C ALA A 140 -3.26 -24.11 8.36
N LEU A 141 -2.30 -23.19 8.20
CA LEU A 141 -2.03 -22.55 6.92
C LEU A 141 -0.92 -23.32 6.21
N VAL A 142 -1.21 -23.85 5.04
CA VAL A 142 -0.26 -24.58 4.19
C VAL A 142 0.16 -23.68 3.04
N LEU A 143 1.47 -23.59 2.82
CA LEU A 143 2.07 -22.87 1.72
C LEU A 143 2.38 -23.87 0.61
N THR A 144 1.81 -23.64 -0.57
CA THR A 144 1.97 -24.51 -1.74
C THR A 144 2.65 -23.75 -2.86
N THR A 145 3.45 -24.45 -3.66
CA THR A 145 4.00 -23.91 -4.92
C THR A 145 3.59 -24.83 -6.06
N ASP A 146 3.20 -24.25 -7.17
CA ASP A 146 2.81 -25.00 -8.36
C ASP A 146 4.07 -25.57 -9.04
N VAL A 147 4.13 -26.88 -9.21
CA VAL A 147 5.27 -27.59 -9.83
C VAL A 147 4.78 -28.52 -10.91
N ALA A 148 5.60 -28.73 -11.94
CA ALA A 148 5.33 -29.72 -12.97
C ALA A 148 5.36 -31.13 -12.36
N ALA A 149 4.51 -32.02 -12.86
CA ALA A 149 4.40 -33.38 -12.37
C ALA A 149 5.73 -34.18 -12.45
N GLY A 150 6.60 -33.85 -13.40
CA GLY A 150 7.93 -34.46 -13.52
C GLY A 150 8.93 -34.07 -12.42
N GLU A 151 8.64 -33.03 -11.62
CA GLU A 151 9.46 -32.62 -10.48
C GLU A 151 8.96 -33.19 -9.14
N LEU A 152 7.80 -33.83 -9.16
CA LEU A 152 7.21 -34.48 -7.98
C LEU A 152 7.93 -35.79 -7.68
N GLN A 153 7.90 -36.17 -6.42
CA GLN A 153 8.46 -37.43 -5.95
C GLN A 153 7.51 -38.16 -5.01
N VAL A 154 7.61 -39.50 -4.98
CA VAL A 154 6.92 -40.30 -3.98
C VAL A 154 7.35 -39.82 -2.58
N GLY A 155 6.36 -39.56 -1.72
CA GLY A 155 6.55 -38.98 -0.40
C GLY A 155 6.24 -37.48 -0.31
N ASP A 156 6.17 -36.75 -1.42
CA ASP A 156 5.76 -35.34 -1.43
C ASP A 156 4.30 -35.20 -0.98
N VAL A 157 4.00 -34.12 -0.26
CA VAL A 157 2.62 -33.73 0.04
C VAL A 157 2.18 -32.72 -1.01
N VAL A 158 1.08 -33.04 -1.70
CA VAL A 158 0.57 -32.24 -2.80
C VAL A 158 -0.89 -31.89 -2.59
N THR A 159 -1.26 -30.70 -3.07
CA THR A 159 -2.62 -30.25 -3.20
C THR A 159 -3.04 -30.33 -4.66
N VAL A 160 -4.07 -31.13 -4.93
CA VAL A 160 -4.60 -31.37 -6.28
C VAL A 160 -6.13 -31.17 -6.31
N PRO A 161 -6.70 -30.80 -7.46
CA PRO A 161 -8.15 -30.80 -7.63
C PRO A 161 -8.70 -32.23 -7.56
N GLN A 162 -9.81 -32.40 -6.84
CA GLN A 162 -10.49 -33.69 -6.74
C GLN A 162 -11.17 -34.06 -8.07
N PRO A 163 -11.00 -35.31 -8.55
CA PRO A 163 -11.77 -35.83 -9.68
C PRO A 163 -13.27 -35.62 -9.43
N GLY A 164 -13.98 -35.04 -10.39
CA GLY A 164 -15.41 -34.76 -10.26
C GLY A 164 -15.80 -33.43 -9.59
N GLY A 165 -14.83 -32.56 -9.25
CA GLY A 165 -15.13 -31.16 -8.89
C GLY A 165 -15.43 -30.89 -7.41
N GLY A 166 -14.98 -31.77 -6.50
CA GLY A 166 -15.17 -31.65 -5.04
C GLY A 166 -14.31 -30.59 -4.33
N GLY A 167 -13.51 -29.81 -5.06
CA GLY A 167 -12.56 -28.85 -4.52
C GLY A 167 -11.12 -29.34 -4.57
N LEU A 168 -10.29 -28.91 -3.62
CA LEU A 168 -8.88 -29.28 -3.51
C LEU A 168 -8.67 -30.29 -2.38
N VAL A 169 -7.88 -31.33 -2.64
CA VAL A 169 -7.47 -32.35 -1.67
C VAL A 169 -5.96 -32.23 -1.47
N THR A 170 -5.51 -32.30 -0.22
CA THR A 170 -4.08 -32.27 0.13
C THR A 170 -3.68 -33.59 0.76
N HIS A 171 -2.91 -34.40 0.06
CA HIS A 171 -2.49 -35.74 0.48
C HIS A 171 -1.05 -36.05 0.07
N ARG A 172 -0.48 -37.12 0.63
CA ARG A 172 0.88 -37.57 0.29
C ARG A 172 0.86 -38.50 -0.90
N ILE A 173 1.81 -38.31 -1.81
CA ILE A 173 2.07 -39.22 -2.92
C ILE A 173 2.63 -40.52 -2.35
N VAL A 174 1.93 -41.63 -2.57
CA VAL A 174 2.40 -42.98 -2.21
C VAL A 174 2.89 -43.76 -3.43
N ASP A 175 2.44 -43.39 -4.62
CA ASP A 175 2.88 -43.97 -5.88
C ASP A 175 2.66 -43.00 -7.05
N MET A 176 3.43 -43.16 -8.13
CA MET A 176 3.34 -42.33 -9.33
C MET A 176 3.60 -43.14 -10.59
N GLU A 177 2.74 -42.98 -11.59
CA GLU A 177 2.85 -43.63 -12.89
C GLU A 177 2.72 -42.62 -14.04
N PRO A 178 3.60 -42.64 -15.06
CA PRO A 178 3.44 -41.80 -16.24
C PRO A 178 2.20 -42.18 -17.06
N VAL A 179 1.39 -41.18 -17.44
CA VAL A 179 0.19 -41.36 -18.29
C VAL A 179 0.13 -40.21 -19.30
N ASP A 180 0.23 -40.52 -20.60
CA ASP A 180 -0.02 -39.62 -21.75
C ASP A 180 0.22 -38.11 -21.52
N GLY A 181 1.47 -37.74 -21.24
CA GLY A 181 1.88 -36.34 -21.06
C GLY A 181 1.57 -35.74 -19.67
N ALA A 182 1.14 -36.57 -18.72
CA ALA A 182 0.86 -36.26 -17.32
C ALA A 182 1.46 -37.35 -16.39
N MET A 183 1.26 -37.18 -15.08
CA MET A 183 1.47 -38.25 -14.09
C MET A 183 0.16 -38.61 -13.43
N ARG A 184 -0.07 -39.91 -13.32
CA ARG A 184 -1.07 -40.51 -12.46
C ARG A 184 -0.50 -40.64 -11.05
N LEU A 185 -1.11 -39.95 -10.10
CA LEU A 185 -0.71 -39.96 -8.71
C LEU A 185 -1.67 -40.80 -7.89
N THR A 186 -1.12 -41.71 -7.09
CA THR A 186 -1.87 -42.37 -6.02
C THR A 186 -1.59 -41.62 -4.73
N LEU A 187 -2.64 -41.02 -4.17
CA LEU A 187 -2.54 -40.18 -2.99
C LEU A 187 -3.09 -40.89 -1.76
N ARG A 188 -2.56 -40.55 -0.59
CA ARG A 188 -3.05 -41.04 0.71
C ARG A 188 -2.89 -39.96 1.77
N GLY A 189 -3.95 -39.71 2.53
CA GLY A 189 -3.86 -38.90 3.75
C GLY A 189 -3.03 -39.61 4.82
N ASP A 190 -2.18 -38.87 5.53
CA ASP A 190 -1.31 -39.43 6.57
C ASP A 190 -2.10 -40.12 7.71
N ALA A 191 -3.31 -39.63 8.01
CA ALA A 191 -4.21 -40.21 8.99
C ALA A 191 -5.06 -41.38 8.42
N ASN A 192 -5.08 -41.56 7.10
CA ASN A 192 -5.93 -42.56 6.45
C ASN A 192 -5.26 -43.94 6.44
N ALA A 193 -6.07 -44.99 6.61
CA ALA A 193 -5.58 -46.38 6.57
C ALA A 193 -5.27 -46.87 5.15
N SER A 194 -6.07 -46.44 4.17
CA SER A 194 -5.92 -46.79 2.76
C SER A 194 -5.61 -45.56 1.91
N ALA A 195 -5.11 -45.80 0.70
CA ALA A 195 -5.02 -44.77 -0.33
C ALA A 195 -6.41 -44.26 -0.73
N ASP A 196 -6.43 -43.12 -1.41
CA ASP A 196 -7.63 -42.55 -1.99
C ASP A 196 -8.23 -43.51 -3.04
N PRO A 197 -9.57 -43.58 -3.18
CA PRO A 197 -10.21 -44.56 -4.05
C PRO A 197 -9.88 -44.39 -5.53
N ASP A 198 -9.74 -43.14 -5.98
CA ASP A 198 -9.52 -42.78 -7.37
C ASP A 198 -8.11 -42.17 -7.53
N PRO A 199 -7.37 -42.55 -8.59
CA PRO A 199 -6.10 -41.93 -8.90
C PRO A 199 -6.27 -40.51 -9.48
N TYR A 200 -5.21 -39.70 -9.42
CA TYR A 200 -5.22 -38.30 -9.84
C TYR A 200 -4.28 -38.09 -11.02
N ASP A 201 -4.84 -37.87 -12.21
CA ASP A 201 -4.05 -37.57 -13.42
C ASP A 201 -3.80 -36.05 -13.49
N VAL A 202 -2.55 -35.63 -13.27
CA VAL A 202 -2.18 -34.21 -13.21
C VAL A 202 -0.92 -33.90 -14.01
N ALA A 203 -0.93 -32.76 -14.71
CA ALA A 203 0.27 -32.20 -15.32
C ALA A 203 1.05 -31.30 -14.34
N HIS A 204 0.33 -30.69 -13.39
CA HIS A 204 0.86 -29.81 -12.36
C HIS A 204 0.14 -30.07 -11.02
N ALA A 205 0.87 -29.92 -9.92
CA ALA A 205 0.30 -30.02 -8.58
C ALA A 205 0.92 -28.97 -7.65
N GLY A 206 0.14 -28.54 -6.65
CA GLY A 206 0.64 -27.65 -5.61
C GLY A 206 1.44 -28.42 -4.58
N ARG A 207 2.77 -28.46 -4.69
CA ARG A 207 3.62 -29.09 -3.67
C ARG A 207 3.67 -28.24 -2.40
N VAL A 208 3.47 -28.87 -1.25
CA VAL A 208 3.56 -28.23 0.05
C VAL A 208 5.02 -27.93 0.39
N ILE A 209 5.32 -26.66 0.66
CA ILE A 209 6.68 -26.18 1.03
C ILE A 209 6.78 -25.74 2.48
N GLY A 210 5.64 -25.54 3.16
CA GLY A 210 5.62 -25.10 4.55
C GLY A 210 4.24 -25.20 5.17
N VAL A 211 4.22 -25.41 6.48
CA VAL A 211 3.01 -25.55 7.29
C VAL A 211 3.14 -24.66 8.51
N VAL A 212 2.14 -23.81 8.75
CA VAL A 212 2.07 -22.96 9.93
C VAL A 212 0.78 -23.30 10.71
N PRO A 213 0.88 -24.11 11.77
CA PRO A 213 -0.28 -24.45 12.60
C PRO A 213 -0.96 -23.22 13.18
N GLY A 214 -2.30 -23.25 13.30
CA GLY A 214 -3.12 -22.19 13.90
C GLY A 214 -3.28 -20.91 13.07
N LEU A 215 -2.40 -20.64 12.10
CA LEU A 215 -2.49 -19.43 11.28
C LEU A 215 -3.69 -19.45 10.32
N GLY A 216 -4.16 -20.63 9.92
CA GLY A 216 -5.39 -20.78 9.13
C GLY A 216 -6.62 -20.34 9.91
N LEU A 217 -6.71 -20.67 11.20
CA LEU A 217 -7.79 -20.19 12.09
C LEU A 217 -7.78 -18.66 12.20
N LEU A 218 -6.61 -18.06 12.42
CA LEU A 218 -6.49 -16.60 12.47
C LEU A 218 -6.91 -15.96 11.14
N ALA A 219 -6.48 -16.53 10.01
CA ALA A 219 -6.87 -16.05 8.69
C ALA A 219 -8.39 -16.15 8.45
N MET A 220 -9.03 -17.23 8.90
CA MET A 220 -10.49 -17.36 8.85
C MET A 220 -11.18 -16.29 9.70
N MET A 221 -10.71 -16.05 10.92
CA MET A 221 -11.25 -15.01 11.80
C MET A 221 -11.13 -13.61 11.17
N LEU A 222 -10.00 -13.29 10.56
CA LEU A 222 -9.76 -11.99 9.90
C LEU A 222 -10.62 -11.79 8.64
N ARG A 223 -11.05 -12.86 7.98
CA ARG A 223 -11.96 -12.80 6.81
C ARG A 223 -13.43 -12.60 7.20
N THR A 224 -13.79 -12.70 8.48
CA THR A 224 -15.16 -12.43 8.93
C THR A 224 -15.48 -10.92 8.85
N PRO A 225 -16.76 -10.52 8.75
CA PRO A 225 -17.14 -9.10 8.76
C PRO A 225 -16.61 -8.35 9.98
N PHE A 226 -16.61 -8.99 11.15
CA PHE A 226 -16.06 -8.43 12.39
C PHE A 226 -14.53 -8.30 12.34
N GLY A 227 -13.84 -9.30 11.79
CA GLY A 227 -12.40 -9.25 11.57
C GLY A 227 -12.00 -8.09 10.66
N ILE A 228 -12.68 -7.96 9.52
CA ILE A 228 -12.46 -6.86 8.57
C ILE A 228 -12.73 -5.51 9.23
N ALA A 229 -13.85 -5.37 9.95
CA ALA A 229 -14.16 -4.14 10.67
C ALA A 229 -13.05 -3.78 11.68
N GLY A 230 -12.54 -4.77 12.42
CA GLY A 230 -11.41 -4.59 13.34
C GLY A 230 -10.15 -4.08 12.65
N ILE A 231 -9.77 -4.67 11.51
CA ILE A 231 -8.62 -4.22 10.70
C ILE A 231 -8.81 -2.78 10.22
N VAL A 232 -9.99 -2.44 9.71
CA VAL A 232 -10.28 -1.08 9.22
C VAL A 232 -10.22 -0.07 10.35
N ILE A 233 -10.83 -0.35 11.51
CA ILE A 233 -10.79 0.53 12.68
C ILE A 233 -9.35 0.74 13.14
N PHE A 234 -8.56 -0.34 13.21
CA PHE A 234 -7.15 -0.26 13.57
C PHE A 234 -6.36 0.61 12.58
N GLY A 235 -6.55 0.40 11.27
CA GLY A 235 -5.92 1.20 10.22
C GLY A 235 -6.27 2.69 10.31
N VAL A 236 -7.55 3.02 10.51
CA VAL A 236 -8.01 4.41 10.70
C VAL A 236 -7.39 5.02 11.96
N ALA A 237 -7.33 4.29 13.07
CA ALA A 237 -6.70 4.77 14.30
C ALA A 237 -5.22 5.10 14.11
N VAL A 238 -4.48 4.25 13.39
CA VAL A 238 -3.07 4.49 13.03
C VAL A 238 -2.93 5.74 12.15
N LEU A 239 -3.78 5.90 11.14
CA LEU A 239 -3.77 7.09 10.26
C LEU A 239 -4.11 8.38 11.01
N LEU A 240 -5.06 8.35 11.94
CA LEU A 240 -5.38 9.50 12.79
C LEU A 240 -4.21 9.85 13.72
N ALA A 241 -3.60 8.84 14.36
CA ALA A 241 -2.42 9.03 15.20
C ALA A 241 -1.25 9.66 14.43
N PHE A 242 -1.05 9.25 13.17
CA PHE A 242 -0.05 9.82 12.27
C PHE A 242 -0.41 11.26 11.83
N SER A 243 -1.67 11.53 11.48
CA SER A 243 -2.14 12.86 11.06
C SER A 243 -1.98 13.92 12.16
N VAL A 244 -2.23 13.55 13.42
CA VAL A 244 -1.99 14.42 14.57
C VAL A 244 -0.49 14.73 14.74
N ASP A 245 0.40 13.80 14.38
CA ASP A 245 1.85 14.03 14.45
C ASP A 245 2.31 15.09 13.44
N ILE A 246 1.89 14.95 12.18
CA ILE A 246 2.22 15.92 11.11
C ILE A 246 1.78 17.33 11.52
N ARG A 247 0.55 17.47 12.04
CA ARG A 247 0.01 18.77 12.47
C ARG A 247 0.81 19.38 13.63
N ARG A 248 1.24 18.57 14.60
CA ARG A 248 2.05 19.07 15.74
C ARG A 248 3.45 19.51 15.30
N ARG A 249 4.09 18.80 14.35
CA ARG A 249 5.40 19.18 13.81
C ARG A 249 5.34 20.49 13.02
N GLY A 250 4.29 20.71 12.23
CA GLY A 250 4.09 21.97 11.50
C GLY A 250 3.90 23.20 12.40
N ARG A 251 3.30 23.02 13.57
CA ARG A 251 3.02 24.09 14.54
C ARG A 251 4.22 24.48 15.41
N ARG A 252 5.29 23.66 15.47
CA ARG A 252 6.56 23.96 16.16
C ARG A 252 7.59 24.69 15.29
N ARG A 253 7.36 24.78 13.97
CA ARG A 253 8.26 25.43 13.01
C ARG A 253 7.85 26.86 12.65
N ARG A 254 6.74 27.35 13.17
CA ARG A 254 6.29 28.75 13.09
C ARG A 254 6.42 29.37 14.48
#